data_AF-A0A1T3CJM6-F1
#
_entry.id   AF-A0A1T3CJM6-F1
#
_cell.length_a   1.000
_cell.length_b   1.000
_cell.length_c   1.000
_cell.angle_alpha   90.00
_cell.angle_beta   90.00
_cell.angle_gamma   90.00
#
_symmetry.space_group_name_H-M   'P 1'
#
loop_
_entity.id
_entity.type
_entity.pdbx_description
1 polymer ?
#
loop_
_entity_poly.entity_id
_entity_poly.type
_entity_poly.pdbx_seq_one_letter_code
_entity_poly.pdbx_strand_id
1 'polypeptide(L)'
;MHLNAKTILQIHGRLNRLGQKNTVKWHNLKIKNSFHGHEEIVLLTNWPRELSTEACLPYWITGALREVVLFELMKAYMNHPFNRYAWIVTYDRDGPKMECYTQTLVKMGHAYSALAKLVMKTDREQFWTENDEYLMVSMFEMSQEISVEEFKTWFTCGEQLLRQKMQEKLERHIMVVKSNQSKKQQAKALKDQVKTRKNKYKSDEFINPEDMEGEIEDEDEGEVSTDEEFGLPGDEE
;
A
#
# COMPACT_ATOMS: atom_id res chain seq x y z
N MET A 1 13.98 15.47 -3.62
CA MET A 1 14.08 14.44 -2.55
C MET A 1 13.16 13.29 -2.95
N HIS A 2 13.69 12.23 -3.58
CA HIS A 2 12.85 11.10 -4.01
C HIS A 2 12.40 10.30 -2.78
N LEU A 3 11.09 10.32 -2.48
CA LEU A 3 10.47 9.47 -1.46
C LEU A 3 10.62 8.00 -1.84
N ASN A 4 11.65 7.36 -1.28
CA ASN A 4 11.89 5.93 -1.37
C ASN A 4 11.56 5.26 -0.03
N ALA A 5 10.84 4.14 -0.06
CA ALA A 5 10.41 3.44 1.14
C ALA A 5 11.58 2.96 1.98
N LYS A 6 12.65 2.46 1.35
CA LYS A 6 13.87 2.05 2.06
C LYS A 6 14.52 3.20 2.80
N THR A 7 14.57 4.38 2.21
CA THR A 7 15.09 5.58 2.87
C THR A 7 14.27 5.92 4.11
N ILE A 8 12.93 5.87 4.01
CA ILE A 8 12.03 6.10 5.17
C ILE A 8 12.27 5.04 6.25
N LEU A 9 12.33 3.75 5.88
CA LEU A 9 12.59 2.65 6.80
C LEU A 9 13.95 2.81 7.50
N GLN A 10 14.99 3.20 6.77
CA GLN A 10 16.33 3.45 7.33
C GLN A 10 16.32 4.63 8.30
N ILE A 11 15.68 5.75 7.94
CA ILE A 11 15.53 6.90 8.84
C ILE A 11 14.79 6.49 10.11
N HIS A 12 13.67 5.76 9.98
CA HIS A 12 12.92 5.27 11.14
C HIS A 12 13.77 4.33 12.02
N GLY A 13 14.54 3.44 11.40
CA GLY A 13 15.43 2.50 12.12
C GLY A 13 16.61 3.18 12.82
N ARG A 14 17.03 4.38 12.39
CA ARG A 14 18.10 5.12 13.09
C ARG A 14 17.66 5.60 14.47
N LEU A 15 16.39 5.97 14.62
CA LEU A 15 15.84 6.45 15.89
C LEU A 15 15.24 5.32 16.74
N ASN A 16 14.57 4.33 16.14
CA ASN A 16 13.98 3.22 16.88
C ASN A 16 15.00 2.09 17.10
N ARG A 17 15.56 1.97 18.31
CA ARG A 17 16.64 1.03 18.64
C ARG A 17 16.39 0.23 19.93
N LEU A 18 17.05 -0.92 20.04
CA LEU A 18 17.07 -1.72 21.26
C LEU A 18 17.61 -0.89 22.45
N GLY A 19 16.98 -1.04 23.62
CA GLY A 19 17.39 -0.36 24.85
C GLY A 19 16.69 0.99 25.12
N GLN A 20 15.80 1.45 24.24
CA GLN A 20 14.99 2.64 24.51
C GLN A 20 13.89 2.35 25.53
N LYS A 21 13.76 3.22 26.55
CA LYS A 21 12.73 3.12 27.60
C LYS A 21 11.34 3.55 27.12
N ASN A 22 11.28 4.40 26.09
CA ASN A 22 10.04 4.97 25.57
C ASN A 22 9.84 4.54 24.11
N THR A 23 8.61 4.21 23.75
CA THR A 23 8.24 3.87 22.37
C THR A 23 8.34 5.09 21.46
N VAL A 24 9.10 4.98 20.36
CA VAL A 24 9.16 6.01 19.33
C VAL A 24 7.82 6.11 18.60
N LYS A 25 7.28 7.33 18.49
CA LYS A 25 6.05 7.62 17.74
C LYS A 25 6.38 8.43 16.50
N TRP A 26 6.01 7.92 15.33
CA TRP A 26 6.18 8.60 14.05
C TRP A 26 4.89 9.31 13.65
N HIS A 27 4.99 10.61 13.36
CA HIS A 27 3.89 11.42 12.88
C HIS A 27 4.15 11.78 11.40
N ASN A 28 3.41 11.13 10.50
CA ASN A 28 3.47 11.44 9.06
C ASN A 28 2.41 12.49 8.72
N LEU A 29 2.85 13.71 8.41
CA LEU A 29 1.96 14.79 7.96
C LEU A 29 1.79 14.71 6.45
N LYS A 30 0.53 14.66 5.99
CA LYS A 30 0.20 14.51 4.57
C LYS A 30 -0.96 15.42 4.19
N ILE A 31 -0.81 16.12 3.08
CA ILE A 31 -1.88 16.94 2.50
C ILE A 31 -2.57 16.13 1.39
N LYS A 32 -3.89 15.96 1.48
CA LYS A 32 -4.68 15.27 0.45
C LYS A 32 -4.60 16.04 -0.88
N ASN A 33 -4.58 15.32 -2.00
CA ASN A 33 -4.55 15.91 -3.35
C ASN A 33 -3.40 16.91 -3.57
N SER A 34 -2.25 16.65 -2.96
CA SER A 34 -1.03 17.45 -3.10
C SER A 34 0.05 16.67 -3.85
N PHE A 35 1.15 17.35 -4.16
CA PHE A 35 2.38 16.74 -4.65
C PHE A 35 2.81 15.54 -3.79
N HIS A 36 2.78 15.66 -2.45
CA HIS A 36 3.12 14.57 -1.53
C HIS A 36 2.16 13.37 -1.60
N GLY A 37 0.90 13.60 -1.99
CA GLY A 37 -0.04 12.52 -2.27
C GLY A 37 0.31 11.75 -3.55
N HIS A 38 0.83 12.46 -4.56
CA HIS A 38 1.33 11.82 -5.78
C HIS A 38 2.61 11.03 -5.51
N GLU A 39 3.56 11.59 -4.76
CA GLU A 39 4.77 10.89 -4.32
C GLU A 39 4.44 9.63 -3.51
N GLU A 40 3.41 9.68 -2.64
CA GLU A 40 2.92 8.51 -1.93
C GLU A 40 2.43 7.43 -2.90
N ILE A 41 1.72 7.78 -3.97
CA ILE A 41 1.29 6.79 -4.98
C ILE A 41 2.50 6.12 -5.64
N VAL A 42 3.52 6.90 -6.01
CA VAL A 42 4.77 6.38 -6.60
C VAL A 42 5.53 5.48 -5.61
N LEU A 43 5.58 5.86 -4.34
CA LEU A 43 6.13 5.03 -3.28
C LEU A 43 5.38 3.70 -3.17
N LEU A 44 4.04 3.76 -3.19
CA LEU A 44 3.14 2.63 -3.04
C LEU A 44 3.13 1.69 -4.25
N THR A 45 3.55 2.13 -5.45
CA THR A 45 3.72 1.23 -6.60
C THR A 45 5.02 0.44 -6.51
N ASN A 46 6.07 0.99 -5.91
CA ASN A 46 7.40 0.37 -5.87
C ASN A 46 7.63 -0.48 -4.60
N TRP A 47 7.20 0.00 -3.44
CA TRP A 47 7.49 -0.64 -2.15
C TRP A 47 6.88 -2.04 -1.96
N PRO A 48 5.66 -2.37 -2.45
CA PRO A 48 5.11 -3.72 -2.31
C PRO A 48 6.03 -4.80 -2.90
N ARG A 49 6.85 -4.48 -3.92
CA ARG A 49 7.84 -5.40 -4.50
C ARG A 49 8.92 -5.78 -3.48
N GLU A 50 9.53 -4.77 -2.87
CA GLU A 50 10.62 -4.95 -1.91
C GLU A 50 10.08 -5.64 -0.66
N LEU A 51 8.92 -5.16 -0.19
CA LEU A 51 8.22 -5.79 0.91
C LEU A 51 7.81 -7.23 0.56
N SER A 52 7.46 -7.55 -0.68
CA SER A 52 7.14 -8.92 -1.10
C SER A 52 8.32 -9.88 -0.95
N THR A 53 9.55 -9.42 -1.11
CA THR A 53 10.75 -10.26 -0.89
C THR A 53 11.09 -10.40 0.60
N GLU A 54 10.77 -9.38 1.40
CA GLU A 54 11.07 -9.34 2.84
C GLU A 54 9.97 -9.99 3.68
N ALA A 55 8.72 -9.94 3.21
CA ALA A 55 7.57 -10.48 3.90
C ALA A 55 7.55 -12.00 3.76
N CYS A 56 7.70 -12.68 4.91
CA CYS A 56 7.57 -14.12 5.06
C CYS A 56 6.09 -14.57 4.98
N LEU A 57 5.40 -14.23 3.89
CA LEU A 57 4.03 -14.64 3.65
C LEU A 57 3.95 -16.13 3.25
N PRO A 58 2.89 -16.85 3.65
CA PRO A 58 2.64 -18.22 3.20
C PRO A 58 2.72 -18.37 1.68
N TYR A 59 3.29 -19.48 1.21
CA TYR A 59 3.58 -19.73 -0.21
C TYR A 59 2.34 -19.68 -1.11
N TRP A 60 1.16 -20.00 -0.57
CA TRP A 60 -0.11 -20.02 -1.29
C TRP A 60 -0.71 -18.62 -1.50
N ILE A 61 -0.29 -17.62 -0.72
CA ILE A 61 -0.71 -16.23 -0.87
C ILE A 61 0.07 -15.59 -2.02
N THR A 62 -0.53 -15.65 -3.20
CA THR A 62 0.01 -15.18 -4.48
C THR A 62 -0.95 -14.20 -5.16
N GLY A 63 -0.59 -13.68 -6.33
CA GLY A 63 -1.50 -12.88 -7.15
C GLY A 63 -2.08 -11.65 -6.44
N ALA A 64 -3.38 -11.43 -6.60
CA ALA A 64 -4.07 -10.28 -6.02
C ALA A 64 -4.14 -10.36 -4.49
N LEU A 65 -4.32 -11.56 -3.93
CA LEU A 65 -4.28 -11.79 -2.48
C LEU A 65 -2.97 -11.33 -1.85
N ARG A 66 -1.85 -11.58 -2.53
CA ARG A 66 -0.54 -11.14 -2.04
C ARG A 66 -0.44 -9.62 -1.98
N GLU A 67 -0.87 -8.92 -3.03
CA GLU A 67 -0.89 -7.46 -3.03
C GLU A 67 -1.80 -6.92 -1.91
N VAL A 68 -3.00 -7.47 -1.74
CA VAL A 68 -3.93 -7.10 -0.63
C VAL A 68 -3.24 -7.15 0.73
N VAL A 69 -2.54 -8.25 1.02
CA VAL A 69 -1.86 -8.47 2.31
C VAL A 69 -0.66 -7.53 2.47
N LEU A 70 0.16 -7.36 1.43
CA LEU A 70 1.32 -6.45 1.47
C LEU A 70 0.90 -5.01 1.73
N PHE A 71 -0.16 -4.54 1.06
CA PHE A 71 -0.70 -3.21 1.31
C PHE A 71 -1.33 -3.06 2.70
N GLU A 72 -1.78 -4.15 3.34
CA GLU A 72 -2.21 -4.10 4.74
C GLU A 72 -1.02 -3.93 5.69
N LEU A 73 0.10 -4.62 5.43
CA LEU A 73 1.34 -4.43 6.17
C LEU A 73 1.85 -2.98 6.03
N MET A 74 1.84 -2.45 4.80
CA MET A 74 2.24 -1.06 4.53
C MET A 74 1.31 -0.06 5.21
N LYS A 75 -0.01 -0.31 5.19
CA LYS A 75 -1.01 0.51 5.89
C LYS A 75 -0.73 0.51 7.40
N ALA A 76 -0.46 -0.65 7.99
CA ALA A 76 -0.14 -0.77 9.41
C ALA A 76 1.15 -0.01 9.77
N TYR A 77 2.17 -0.09 8.92
CA TYR A 77 3.45 0.59 9.13
C TYR A 77 3.35 2.12 8.98
N MET A 78 2.77 2.59 7.88
CA MET A 78 2.66 4.02 7.56
C MET A 78 1.47 4.71 8.22
N ASN A 79 0.67 3.96 8.99
CA ASN A 79 -0.57 4.41 9.61
C ASN A 79 -1.56 5.02 8.60
N HIS A 80 -1.76 4.35 7.46
CA HIS A 80 -2.73 4.80 6.46
C HIS A 80 -4.16 4.57 6.95
N PRO A 81 -5.11 5.47 6.63
CA PRO A 81 -6.49 5.36 7.10
C PRO A 81 -7.22 4.12 6.56
N PHE A 82 -6.79 3.60 5.41
CA PHE A 82 -7.33 2.41 4.77
C PHE A 82 -6.26 1.75 3.87
N ASN A 83 -6.53 0.51 3.45
CA ASN A 83 -5.63 -0.24 2.59
C ASN A 83 -5.57 0.39 1.18
N ARG A 84 -4.39 0.89 0.79
CA ARG A 84 -4.20 1.65 -0.45
C ARG A 84 -4.17 0.78 -1.72
N TYR A 85 -4.31 -0.54 -1.60
CA TYR A 85 -4.49 -1.39 -2.78
C TYR A 85 -5.73 -1.00 -3.59
N ALA A 86 -6.74 -0.38 -2.94
CA ALA A 86 -7.87 0.25 -3.61
C ALA A 86 -7.47 1.30 -4.64
N TRP A 87 -6.38 2.05 -4.40
CA TRP A 87 -5.86 3.00 -5.37
C TRP A 87 -5.30 2.30 -6.60
N ILE A 88 -4.52 1.23 -6.40
CA ILE A 88 -3.88 0.49 -7.50
C ILE A 88 -4.94 -0.14 -8.41
N VAL A 89 -5.86 -0.91 -7.84
CA VAL A 89 -6.89 -1.62 -8.62
C VAL A 89 -7.81 -0.65 -9.36
N THR A 90 -8.09 0.51 -8.76
CA THR A 90 -8.96 1.50 -9.38
C THR A 90 -8.20 2.35 -10.41
N TYR A 91 -6.91 2.62 -10.20
CA TYR A 91 -6.05 3.23 -11.20
C TYR A 91 -5.95 2.36 -12.45
N ASP A 92 -5.83 1.04 -12.29
CA ASP A 92 -5.84 0.11 -13.44
C ASP A 92 -7.15 0.15 -14.24
N ARG A 93 -8.27 0.47 -13.56
CA ARG A 93 -9.61 0.51 -14.16
C ARG A 93 -9.93 1.87 -14.79
N ASP A 94 -9.65 2.95 -14.08
CA ASP A 94 -10.10 4.32 -14.38
C ASP A 94 -8.97 5.23 -14.89
N GLY A 95 -7.72 4.81 -14.74
CA GLY A 95 -6.54 5.54 -15.20
C GLY A 95 -6.11 6.72 -14.32
N PRO A 96 -5.23 7.61 -14.84
CA PRO A 96 -4.59 8.67 -14.08
C PRO A 96 -5.51 9.75 -13.52
N LYS A 97 -6.74 9.85 -14.02
CA LYS A 97 -7.73 10.85 -13.58
C LYS A 97 -8.54 10.41 -12.36
N MET A 98 -8.19 9.26 -11.77
CA MET A 98 -8.88 8.73 -10.60
C MET A 98 -8.74 9.66 -9.38
N GLU A 99 -9.87 10.01 -8.78
CA GLU A 99 -9.91 10.70 -7.49
C GLU A 99 -9.56 9.75 -6.34
N CYS A 100 -8.43 9.97 -5.66
CA CYS A 100 -7.86 9.03 -4.69
C CYS A 100 -8.59 8.95 -3.34
N TYR A 101 -9.50 9.88 -3.03
CA TYR A 101 -10.13 9.96 -1.71
C TYR A 101 -11.67 9.91 -1.77
N THR A 102 -12.22 9.33 -2.84
CA THR A 102 -13.67 9.09 -2.92
C THR A 102 -14.14 8.13 -1.83
N GLN A 103 -15.39 8.27 -1.41
CA GLN A 103 -16.00 7.37 -0.43
C GLN A 103 -15.94 5.90 -0.88
N THR A 104 -16.08 5.66 -2.19
CA THR A 104 -15.95 4.32 -2.78
C THR A 104 -14.56 3.72 -2.55
N LEU A 105 -13.48 4.49 -2.75
CA LEU A 105 -12.12 3.98 -2.53
C LEU A 105 -11.82 3.73 -1.05
N VAL A 106 -12.27 4.62 -0.17
CA VAL A 106 -12.16 4.42 1.29
C VAL A 106 -12.86 3.13 1.69
N LYS A 107 -14.09 2.92 1.21
CA LYS A 107 -14.88 1.70 1.44
C LYS A 107 -14.14 0.45 0.95
N MET A 108 -13.64 0.46 -0.28
CA MET A 108 -12.85 -0.64 -0.84
C MET A 108 -11.59 -0.92 -0.03
N GLY A 109 -10.89 0.12 0.45
CA GLY A 109 -9.72 -0.04 1.30
C GLY A 109 -10.02 -0.73 2.63
N HIS A 110 -11.16 -0.42 3.27
CA HIS A 110 -11.59 -1.16 4.45
C HIS A 110 -11.97 -2.61 4.12
N ALA A 111 -12.63 -2.82 2.98
CA ALA A 111 -12.96 -4.15 2.49
C ALA A 111 -11.70 -5.02 2.27
N TYR A 112 -10.65 -4.47 1.66
CA TYR A 112 -9.36 -5.16 1.50
C TYR A 112 -8.63 -5.41 2.82
N SER A 113 -8.76 -4.50 3.80
CA SER A 113 -8.21 -4.74 5.15
C SER A 113 -8.85 -5.97 5.79
N ALA A 114 -10.19 -6.08 5.70
CA ALA A 114 -10.93 -7.23 6.20
C ALA A 114 -10.58 -8.53 5.45
N LEU A 115 -10.35 -8.45 4.14
CA LEU A 115 -9.91 -9.58 3.32
C LEU A 115 -8.50 -10.05 3.72
N ALA A 116 -7.56 -9.13 3.90
CA ALA A 116 -6.20 -9.45 4.36
C ALA A 116 -6.25 -10.23 5.69
N LYS A 117 -7.07 -9.76 6.64
CA LYS A 117 -7.29 -10.46 7.91
C LYS A 117 -7.90 -11.85 7.72
N LEU A 118 -8.92 -11.98 6.88
CA LEU A 118 -9.60 -13.26 6.62
C LEU A 118 -8.62 -14.29 6.04
N VAL A 119 -7.83 -13.88 5.05
CA VAL A 119 -6.87 -14.74 4.34
C VAL A 119 -5.72 -15.16 5.26
N MET A 120 -5.22 -14.27 6.11
CA MET A 120 -4.15 -14.60 7.07
C MET A 120 -4.60 -15.55 8.20
N LYS A 121 -5.90 -15.79 8.34
CA LYS A 121 -6.47 -16.65 9.38
C LYS A 121 -7.20 -17.87 8.83
N THR A 122 -7.23 -18.06 7.50
CA THR A 122 -8.02 -19.11 6.88
C THR A 122 -7.34 -20.48 6.93
N ASP A 123 -8.15 -21.53 6.93
CA ASP A 123 -7.81 -22.94 6.74
C ASP A 123 -8.19 -23.43 5.33
N ARG A 124 -8.81 -22.56 4.50
CA ARG A 124 -9.31 -22.88 3.16
C ARG A 124 -8.40 -22.32 2.07
N GLU A 125 -7.10 -22.53 2.21
CA GLU A 125 -6.06 -22.01 1.30
C GLU A 125 -6.39 -22.29 -0.17
N GLN A 126 -6.71 -23.55 -0.49
CA GLN A 126 -7.06 -24.00 -1.84
C GLN A 126 -8.23 -23.20 -2.44
N PHE A 127 -9.28 -22.95 -1.66
CA PHE A 127 -10.42 -22.16 -2.12
C PHE A 127 -9.98 -20.76 -2.53
N TRP A 128 -9.18 -20.08 -1.71
CA TRP A 128 -8.74 -18.73 -2.02
C TRP A 128 -7.82 -18.68 -3.24
N THR A 129 -6.90 -19.64 -3.36
CA THR A 129 -6.00 -19.75 -4.53
C THR A 129 -6.78 -19.99 -5.82
N GLU A 130 -7.77 -20.89 -5.81
CA GLU A 130 -8.61 -21.17 -6.99
C GLU A 130 -9.51 -20.00 -7.40
N ASN A 131 -9.79 -19.09 -6.46
CA ASN A 131 -10.71 -17.97 -6.68
C ASN A 131 -10.03 -16.60 -6.75
N ASP A 132 -8.69 -16.53 -6.64
CA ASP A 132 -7.91 -15.27 -6.61
C ASP A 132 -8.29 -14.30 -7.74
N GLU A 133 -8.49 -14.82 -8.95
CA GLU A 133 -8.83 -14.02 -10.12
C GLU A 133 -10.17 -13.29 -10.02
N TYR A 134 -11.11 -13.82 -9.25
CA TYR A 134 -12.46 -13.25 -9.12
C TYR A 134 -12.57 -12.27 -7.96
N LEU A 135 -11.63 -12.31 -7.00
CA LEU A 135 -11.76 -11.61 -5.73
C LEU A 135 -11.96 -10.11 -5.90
N MET A 136 -11.21 -9.45 -6.77
CA MET A 136 -11.29 -7.98 -6.89
C MET A 136 -12.65 -7.52 -7.40
N VAL A 137 -13.21 -8.21 -8.40
CA VAL A 137 -14.54 -7.91 -8.91
C VAL A 137 -15.60 -8.26 -7.86
N SER A 138 -15.48 -9.42 -7.20
CA SER A 138 -16.41 -9.82 -6.14
C SER A 138 -16.40 -8.85 -4.95
N MET A 139 -15.24 -8.33 -4.56
CA MET A 139 -15.10 -7.31 -3.54
C MET A 139 -15.73 -5.99 -3.96
N PHE A 140 -15.55 -5.58 -5.23
CA PHE A 140 -16.18 -4.38 -5.77
C PHE A 140 -17.71 -4.48 -5.74
N GLU A 141 -18.27 -5.59 -6.21
CA GLU A 141 -19.71 -5.87 -6.18
C GLU A 141 -20.24 -5.88 -4.75
N MET A 142 -19.60 -6.64 -3.85
CA MET A 142 -19.97 -6.69 -2.44
C MET A 142 -19.92 -5.30 -1.79
N SER A 143 -18.94 -4.46 -2.15
CA SER A 143 -18.83 -3.12 -1.60
C SER A 143 -20.04 -2.24 -1.93
N GLN A 144 -20.78 -2.50 -3.01
CA GLN A 144 -21.98 -1.73 -3.35
C GLN A 144 -23.13 -1.97 -2.35
N GLU A 145 -23.16 -3.13 -1.71
CA GLU A 145 -24.21 -3.55 -0.77
C GLU A 145 -23.85 -3.32 0.69
N ILE A 146 -22.55 -3.23 1.01
CA ILE A 146 -22.03 -3.19 2.37
C ILE A 146 -21.59 -1.78 2.76
N SER A 147 -21.90 -1.38 3.99
CA SER A 147 -21.49 -0.08 4.52
C SER A 147 -20.01 -0.06 4.92
N VAL A 148 -19.41 1.14 4.97
CA VAL A 148 -18.02 1.31 5.45
C VAL A 148 -17.87 0.84 6.89
N GLU A 149 -18.85 1.12 7.75
CA GLU A 149 -18.81 0.74 9.18
C GLU A 149 -18.89 -0.78 9.38
N GLU A 150 -19.62 -1.48 8.50
CA GLU A 150 -19.66 -2.94 8.52
C GLU A 150 -18.29 -3.54 8.14
N PHE A 151 -17.60 -3.00 7.12
CA PHE A 151 -16.23 -3.41 6.81
C PHE A 151 -15.24 -3.15 7.93
N LYS A 152 -15.33 -1.98 8.59
CA LYS A 152 -14.51 -1.68 9.77
C LYS A 152 -14.78 -2.67 10.90
N THR A 153 -16.04 -3.01 11.13
CA THR A 153 -16.45 -4.01 12.13
C THR A 153 -15.86 -5.38 11.82
N TRP A 154 -15.89 -5.83 10.56
CA TRP A 154 -15.26 -7.09 10.15
C TRP A 154 -13.74 -7.09 10.39
N PHE A 155 -13.08 -5.97 10.14
CA PHE A 155 -11.65 -5.84 10.43
C PHE A 155 -11.33 -5.95 11.92
N THR A 156 -12.22 -5.52 12.83
CA THR A 156 -11.96 -5.54 14.29
C THR A 156 -12.58 -6.74 15.02
N CYS A 157 -13.55 -7.43 14.44
CA CYS A 157 -14.28 -8.52 15.13
C CYS A 157 -13.47 -9.82 15.29
N GLY A 158 -14.00 -10.81 16.02
CA GLY A 158 -13.40 -12.14 16.13
C GLY A 158 -13.41 -12.92 14.81
N GLU A 159 -12.47 -13.86 14.65
CA GLU A 159 -12.31 -14.66 13.43
C GLU A 159 -13.59 -15.42 13.03
N GLN A 160 -14.27 -16.04 14.00
CA GLN A 160 -15.49 -16.80 13.76
C GLN A 160 -16.59 -15.92 13.14
N LEU A 161 -16.75 -14.70 13.64
CA LEU A 161 -17.74 -13.75 13.12
C LEU A 161 -17.33 -13.23 11.74
N LEU A 162 -16.04 -12.96 11.53
CA LEU A 162 -15.51 -12.56 10.22
C LEU A 162 -15.81 -13.62 9.16
N ARG A 163 -15.58 -14.90 9.46
CA ARG A 163 -15.89 -16.02 8.57
C ARG A 163 -17.40 -16.11 8.31
N GLN A 164 -18.22 -16.13 9.36
CA GLN A 164 -19.66 -16.24 9.19
C GLN A 164 -20.27 -15.09 8.37
N LYS A 165 -19.80 -13.85 8.56
CA LYS A 165 -20.42 -12.68 7.93
C LYS A 165 -19.79 -12.33 6.60
N MET A 166 -18.46 -12.12 6.57
CA MET A 166 -17.76 -11.65 5.39
C MET A 166 -17.51 -12.78 4.40
N GLN A 167 -16.97 -13.91 4.86
CA GLN A 167 -16.57 -14.99 3.95
C GLN A 167 -17.79 -15.53 3.21
N GLU A 168 -18.90 -15.87 3.89
CA GLU A 168 -20.12 -16.36 3.24
C GLU A 168 -20.70 -15.38 2.20
N LYS A 169 -20.62 -14.06 2.46
CA LYS A 169 -21.03 -13.04 1.49
C LYS A 169 -20.09 -13.00 0.29
N LEU A 170 -18.78 -12.97 0.54
CA LEU A 170 -17.78 -12.92 -0.53
C LEU A 170 -17.85 -14.16 -1.43
N GLU A 171 -18.04 -15.35 -0.86
CA GLU A 171 -18.22 -16.60 -1.62
C GLU A 171 -19.43 -16.53 -2.56
N ARG A 172 -20.55 -15.95 -2.11
CA ARG A 172 -21.72 -15.72 -2.97
C ARG A 172 -21.40 -14.77 -4.14
N HIS A 173 -20.70 -13.67 -3.87
CA HIS A 173 -20.30 -12.75 -4.94
C HIS A 173 -19.28 -13.38 -5.91
N ILE A 174 -18.40 -14.27 -5.46
CA ILE A 174 -17.53 -15.06 -6.35
C ILE A 174 -18.37 -15.91 -7.29
N MET A 175 -19.39 -16.60 -6.79
CA MET A 175 -20.27 -17.41 -7.63
C MET A 175 -21.04 -16.57 -8.66
N VAL A 176 -21.52 -15.39 -8.28
CA VAL A 176 -22.19 -14.45 -9.19
C VAL A 176 -21.24 -13.93 -10.28
N VAL A 177 -19.98 -13.62 -9.94
CA VAL A 177 -18.98 -13.19 -10.92
C VAL A 177 -18.66 -14.32 -11.89
N LYS A 178 -18.54 -15.57 -11.41
CA LYS A 178 -18.27 -16.74 -12.25
C LYS A 178 -19.40 -17.05 -13.23
N SER A 179 -20.66 -16.83 -12.83
CA SER A 179 -21.82 -17.09 -13.68
C SER A 179 -22.14 -15.96 -14.67
N ASN A 180 -21.58 -14.76 -14.48
CA ASN A 180 -21.80 -13.62 -15.35
C ASN A 180 -20.59 -13.40 -16.29
N GLN A 181 -20.81 -13.58 -17.60
CA GLN A 181 -19.74 -13.51 -18.60
C GLN A 181 -19.04 -12.14 -18.65
N SER A 182 -19.77 -11.04 -18.49
CA SER A 182 -19.19 -9.69 -18.48
C SER A 182 -18.28 -9.48 -17.26
N LYS A 183 -18.74 -9.87 -16.07
CA LYS A 183 -17.95 -9.79 -14.84
C LYS A 183 -16.72 -10.70 -14.88
N LYS A 184 -16.85 -11.88 -15.50
CA LYS A 184 -15.73 -12.79 -15.73
C LYS A 184 -14.65 -12.19 -16.63
N GLN A 185 -15.05 -11.45 -17.68
CA GLN A 185 -14.10 -10.72 -18.54
C GLN A 185 -13.40 -9.61 -17.76
N GLN A 186 -14.13 -8.86 -16.92
CA GLN A 186 -13.55 -7.83 -16.05
C GLN A 186 -12.54 -8.42 -15.06
N ALA A 187 -12.87 -9.55 -14.44
CA ALA A 187 -11.98 -10.27 -13.53
C ALA A 187 -10.69 -10.71 -14.23
N LYS A 188 -10.80 -11.23 -15.46
CA LYS A 188 -9.65 -11.59 -16.28
C LYS A 188 -8.77 -10.37 -16.62
N ALA A 189 -9.37 -9.24 -16.99
CA ALA A 189 -8.65 -8.02 -17.29
C ALA A 189 -7.83 -7.53 -16.07
N LEU A 190 -8.43 -7.50 -14.88
CA LEU A 190 -7.72 -7.15 -13.64
C LEU A 190 -6.62 -8.14 -13.28
N LYS A 191 -6.85 -9.45 -13.46
CA LYS A 191 -5.82 -10.48 -13.28
C LYS A 191 -4.61 -10.25 -14.19
N ASP A 192 -4.87 -9.87 -15.44
CA ASP A 192 -3.80 -9.58 -16.40
C ASP A 192 -3.05 -8.30 -16.01
N GLN A 193 -3.71 -7.29 -15.40
CA GLN A 193 -3.02 -6.13 -14.82
C GLN A 193 -2.10 -6.50 -13.64
N VAL A 194 -2.54 -7.38 -12.74
CA VAL A 194 -1.71 -7.92 -11.65
C VAL A 194 -0.46 -8.63 -12.22
N LYS A 195 -0.64 -9.41 -13.29
CA LYS A 195 0.50 -10.05 -13.99
C LYS A 195 1.40 -9.03 -14.66
N THR A 196 0.84 -8.02 -15.33
CA THR A 196 1.60 -6.95 -15.99
C THR A 196 2.45 -6.19 -14.99
N ARG A 197 1.91 -5.85 -13.81
CA ARG A 197 2.70 -5.33 -12.70
C ARG A 197 3.84 -6.28 -12.38
N LYS A 198 3.53 -7.53 -12.03
CA LYS A 198 4.55 -8.55 -11.72
C LYS A 198 5.65 -8.69 -12.80
N ASN A 199 5.30 -8.58 -14.08
CA ASN A 199 6.21 -8.78 -15.21
C ASN A 199 6.98 -7.52 -15.61
N LYS A 200 6.37 -6.33 -15.57
CA LYS A 200 7.07 -5.04 -15.73
C LYS A 200 8.27 -4.98 -14.76
N TYR A 201 8.08 -5.51 -13.55
CA TYR A 201 9.13 -5.57 -12.54
C TYR A 201 10.14 -6.72 -12.71
N LYS A 202 9.93 -7.66 -13.65
CA LYS A 202 10.94 -8.66 -14.05
C LYS A 202 11.80 -8.18 -15.22
N SER A 203 11.30 -7.27 -16.06
CA SER A 203 12.02 -6.74 -17.22
C SER A 203 12.84 -5.49 -16.93
N ASP A 204 12.69 -4.85 -15.77
CA ASP A 204 13.56 -3.73 -15.33
C ASP A 204 14.95 -4.23 -14.86
N GLU A 205 15.50 -5.26 -15.52
CA GLU A 205 16.95 -5.45 -15.64
C GLU A 205 17.49 -4.33 -16.55
N PHE A 206 17.51 -3.08 -16.07
CA PHE A 206 18.30 -1.92 -16.53
C PHE A 206 17.70 -0.68 -15.85
N ILE A 207 17.78 -0.61 -14.53
CA ILE A 207 17.99 0.71 -13.91
C ILE A 207 19.46 1.00 -14.21
N ASN A 208 19.74 1.84 -15.21
CA ASN A 208 21.10 2.27 -15.47
C ASN A 208 21.55 3.09 -14.24
N PRO A 209 22.58 2.68 -13.49
CA PRO A 209 23.05 3.42 -12.32
C PRO A 209 23.45 4.86 -12.64
N GLU A 210 23.76 5.13 -13.91
CA GLU A 210 24.14 6.43 -14.45
C GLU A 210 22.99 7.46 -14.46
N ASP A 211 21.72 7.05 -14.46
CA ASP A 211 20.59 7.99 -14.37
C ASP A 211 20.32 8.48 -12.92
N MET A 212 21.09 7.98 -11.96
CA MET A 212 21.02 8.33 -10.52
C MET A 212 22.26 9.07 -10.02
N GLU A 213 23.19 9.44 -10.91
CA GLU A 213 24.24 10.43 -10.62
C GLU A 213 23.81 11.79 -11.17
N GLY A 214 22.94 12.46 -10.42
CA GLY A 214 22.86 13.92 -10.52
C GLY A 214 24.15 14.49 -9.95
N GLU A 215 24.95 15.07 -10.82
CA GLU A 215 26.22 15.77 -10.60
C GLU A 215 26.41 16.26 -9.15
N ILE A 216 27.35 15.64 -8.44
CA ILE A 216 28.01 16.28 -7.30
C ILE A 216 29.00 17.25 -7.93
N GLU A 217 28.61 18.51 -8.07
CA GLU A 217 29.57 19.60 -8.27
C GLU A 217 30.29 19.83 -6.93
N ASP A 218 31.41 19.13 -6.74
CA ASP A 218 32.44 19.54 -5.78
C ASP A 218 33.52 20.29 -6.55
N GLU A 219 33.70 21.58 -6.19
CA GLU A 219 34.97 22.31 -6.02
C GLU A 219 34.81 23.79 -6.40
N ASP A 220 34.82 24.67 -5.39
CA ASP A 220 35.73 25.81 -5.43
C ASP A 220 36.28 26.06 -4.02
N GLU A 221 37.53 25.63 -3.81
CA GLU A 221 38.35 26.02 -2.68
C GLU A 221 38.78 27.49 -2.87
N GLY A 222 38.18 28.39 -2.10
CA GLY A 222 38.61 29.78 -2.01
C GLY A 222 38.68 30.26 -0.57
N GLU A 223 39.82 30.04 0.09
CA GLU A 223 40.20 30.81 1.28
C GLU A 223 40.42 32.28 0.88
N VAL A 224 39.58 33.22 1.35
CA VAL A 224 40.03 34.56 1.76
C VAL A 224 39.16 35.09 2.91
N SER A 225 39.85 35.35 4.02
CA SER A 225 39.48 36.12 5.23
C SER A 225 38.82 37.48 4.98
N THR A 226 37.84 37.87 5.80
CA THR A 226 37.99 38.98 6.78
C THR A 226 36.73 39.14 7.65
N ASP A 227 36.99 39.39 8.93
CA ASP A 227 36.13 39.87 10.02
C ASP A 227 34.83 40.60 9.62
N GLU A 228 33.71 40.20 10.23
CA GLU A 228 32.73 41.17 10.74
C GLU A 228 31.91 40.57 11.89
N GLU A 229 32.08 41.21 13.04
CA GLU A 229 31.50 40.95 14.34
C GLU A 229 30.02 41.39 14.36
N PHE A 230 29.09 40.47 14.64
CA PHE A 230 27.70 40.83 14.97
C PHE A 230 27.33 40.25 16.33
N GLY A 231 27.38 41.11 17.34
CA GLY A 231 27.02 40.83 18.72
C GLY A 231 25.53 40.52 18.90
N LEU A 232 25.26 39.51 19.72
CA LEU A 232 23.93 39.23 20.25
C LEU A 232 23.69 40.10 21.50
N PRO A 233 22.54 40.78 21.63
CA PRO A 233 22.20 41.48 22.87
C PRO A 233 21.81 40.44 23.93
N GLY A 234 22.59 40.40 25.01
CA GLY A 234 22.29 39.66 26.23
C GLY A 234 21.26 40.38 27.09
N ASP A 235 20.53 39.56 27.83
CA ASP A 235 19.64 39.96 28.93
C ASP A 235 20.43 40.70 30.03
N GLU A 236 19.89 41.82 30.50
CA GLU A 236 20.25 42.42 31.79
C GLU A 236 18.99 42.59 32.66
N GLU A 237 19.20 42.27 33.94
CA GLU A 237 18.29 42.38 35.09
C GLU A 237 17.88 43.83 35.43
#